data_AF-A0A7C3XCI6-F1
#
_entry.id   AF-A0A7C3XCI6-F1
#
_cell.length_a   1.000
_cell.length_b   1.000
_cell.length_c   1.000
_cell.angle_alpha   90.00
_cell.angle_beta   90.00
_cell.angle_gamma   90.00
#
_symmetry.space_group_name_H-M   'P 1'
#
loop_
_entity.id
_entity.type
_entity.pdbx_description
1 polymer ?
#
loop_
_entity_poly.entity_id
_entity_poly.type
_entity_poly.pdbx_seq_one_letter_code
_entity_poly.pdbx_strand_id
1 'polypeptide(L)'
;VIAILFWLGLISIVIVGFAIVFQEEHELPLSLGTRIGIAIAWIFFASLFWRVLCEMPMVLFRSYEALAEIREALKKLGEKGSPTLE
;
A
#
# COMPACT_ATOMS: atom_id res chain seq x y z
N VAL A 1 -5.46 10.74 -7.08
CA VAL A 1 -4.04 10.32 -7.02
C VAL A 1 -3.89 8.85 -6.61
N ILE A 2 -4.39 8.43 -5.43
CA ILE A 2 -4.29 7.04 -4.96
C ILE A 2 -4.89 6.02 -5.94
N ALA A 3 -6.06 6.32 -6.52
CA ALA A 3 -6.66 5.45 -7.53
C ALA A 3 -5.79 5.28 -8.79
N ILE A 4 -5.11 6.34 -9.25
CA ILE A 4 -4.22 6.29 -10.42
C ILE A 4 -2.98 5.45 -10.10
N LEU A 5 -2.39 5.64 -8.92
CA LEU A 5 -1.25 4.84 -8.44
C LEU A 5 -1.62 3.35 -8.29
N PHE A 6 -2.85 3.06 -7.85
CA PHE A 6 -3.35 1.70 -7.75
C PHE A 6 -3.39 1.02 -9.12
N TRP A 7 -4.02 1.64 -10.12
CA TRP A 7 -4.08 1.11 -11.48
C TRP A 7 -2.69 0.97 -12.12
N LEU A 8 -1.81 1.96 -11.91
CA LEU A 8 -0.46 1.95 -12.46
C LEU A 8 0.39 0.81 -11.88
N GLY A 9 0.27 0.54 -10.58
CA GLY A 9 0.95 -0.60 -9.96
C GLY A 9 0.35 -1.95 -10.34
N LEU A 10 -0.97 -2.05 -10.53
CA LEU A 10 -1.59 -3.26 -11.06
C LEU A 10 -1.05 -3.62 -12.45
N ILE A 11 -0.93 -2.60 -13.33
CA ILE A 11 -0.36 -2.77 -14.66
C ILE A 11 1.10 -3.22 -14.57
N SER A 12 1.91 -2.64 -13.66
CA SER A 12 3.32 -3.05 -13.52
C SER A 12 3.46 -4.49 -13.02
N ILE A 13 2.61 -4.94 -12.09
CA ILE A 13 2.60 -6.32 -11.59
C ILE A 13 2.29 -7.30 -12.72
N VAL A 14 1.33 -6.97 -13.59
CA VAL A 14 1.01 -7.82 -14.74
C VAL A 14 2.20 -7.88 -15.71
N ILE A 15 2.83 -6.75 -16.00
CA ILE A 15 4.00 -6.68 -16.90
C ILE A 15 5.17 -7.50 -16.35
N VAL A 16 5.48 -7.37 -15.06
CA VAL A 16 6.57 -8.13 -14.41
C VAL A 16 6.24 -9.62 -14.37
N GLY A 17 4.99 -9.98 -14.06
CA GLY A 17 4.54 -11.37 -14.11
C GLY A 17 4.69 -11.99 -15.49
N PHE A 18 4.41 -11.21 -16.55
CA PHE A 18 4.67 -11.64 -17.92
C PHE A 18 6.17 -11.77 -18.18
N ALA A 19 6.98 -10.80 -17.76
CA ALA A 19 8.44 -10.85 -17.93
C ALA A 19 9.06 -12.11 -17.30
N ILE A 20 8.58 -12.56 -16.13
CA ILE A 20 9.03 -13.79 -15.45
C ILE A 20 8.78 -15.04 -16.32
N VAL A 21 7.69 -15.08 -17.09
CA VAL A 21 7.40 -16.21 -17.99
C VAL A 21 8.35 -16.24 -19.18
N PHE A 22 8.68 -15.07 -19.74
CA PHE A 22 9.54 -14.93 -20.91
C PHE A 22 11.04 -14.85 -20.58
N GLN A 23 11.40 -14.72 -19.30
CA GLN A 23 12.78 -14.78 -18.88
C GLN A 23 13.28 -16.21 -19.04
N GLU A 24 14.05 -16.45 -20.10
CA GLU A 24 14.80 -17.68 -20.24
C GLU A 24 15.95 -17.65 -19.23
N GLU A 25 15.71 -18.23 -18.05
CA GLU A 25 16.82 -18.51 -17.13
C GLU A 25 17.79 -19.49 -17.80
N HIS A 26 19.04 -19.04 -17.92
CA HIS A 26 20.17 -19.80 -18.42
C HIS A 26 20.61 -20.94 -17.49
N GLU A 27 20.10 -21.03 -16.26
CA GLU A 27 20.76 -21.78 -15.18
C GLU A 27 19.97 -22.99 -14.63
N LEU A 28 18.64 -23.06 -14.82
CA LEU A 28 17.83 -24.19 -14.32
C LEU A 28 16.82 -24.67 -15.37
N PRO A 29 16.80 -25.98 -15.71
CA PRO A 29 15.78 -26.57 -16.58
C PRO A 29 14.46 -26.72 -15.81
N LEU A 30 13.89 -25.59 -15.39
CA LEU A 30 12.55 -25.50 -14.85
C LEU A 30 11.54 -25.72 -15.98
N SER A 31 10.64 -26.68 -15.79
CA SER A 31 9.58 -26.94 -16.76
C SER A 31 8.75 -25.67 -16.99
N LEU A 32 8.27 -25.49 -18.22
CA LEU A 32 7.45 -24.34 -18.62
C LEU A 32 6.19 -24.22 -17.73
N GLY A 33 5.62 -25.35 -17.30
CA GLY A 33 4.50 -25.39 -16.36
C GLY A 33 4.85 -24.84 -14.97
N THR A 34 6.07 -25.07 -14.49
CA THR A 34 6.52 -24.54 -13.20
C THR A 34 6.72 -23.02 -13.26
N ARG A 35 7.25 -22.50 -14.37
CA ARG A 35 7.42 -21.05 -14.60
C ARG A 35 6.07 -20.32 -14.62
N ILE A 36 5.07 -20.88 -15.32
CA ILE A 36 3.72 -20.33 -15.33
C ILE A 36 3.10 -20.38 -13.92
N GLY A 37 3.29 -21.48 -13.18
CA GLY A 37 2.80 -21.60 -11.81
C GLY A 37 3.38 -20.53 -10.87
N ILE A 38 4.70 -20.29 -10.96
CA ILE A 38 5.39 -19.24 -10.18
C ILE A 38 4.87 -17.86 -10.57
N ALA A 39 4.74 -17.57 -11.87
CA ALA A 39 4.25 -16.29 -12.35
C ALA A 39 2.83 -15.99 -11.85
N ILE A 40 1.91 -16.97 -11.90
CA ILE A 40 0.54 -16.81 -11.40
C ILE A 40 0.54 -16.58 -9.89
N ALA A 41 1.27 -17.40 -9.13
CA ALA A 41 1.39 -17.24 -7.68
C ALA A 41 1.96 -15.87 -7.30
N TRP A 42 2.97 -15.41 -8.04
CA TRP A 42 3.60 -14.11 -7.84
C TRP A 42 2.65 -12.96 -8.16
N ILE A 43 1.94 -12.99 -9.29
CA ILE A 43 0.93 -11.97 -9.65
C ILE A 43 -0.15 -11.89 -8.57
N PHE A 44 -0.62 -13.03 -8.07
CA PHE A 44 -1.66 -13.06 -7.05
C PHE A 44 -1.19 -12.45 -5.73
N PHE A 45 0.00 -12.84 -5.25
CA PHE A 45 0.59 -12.28 -4.03
C PHE A 45 0.94 -10.80 -4.18
N ALA A 46 1.58 -10.42 -5.29
CA ALA A 46 1.96 -9.04 -5.57
C ALA A 46 0.74 -8.14 -5.68
N SER A 47 -0.35 -8.59 -6.32
CA SER A 47 -1.61 -7.84 -6.40
C SER A 47 -2.24 -7.62 -5.02
N LEU A 48 -2.26 -8.64 -4.16
CA LEU A 48 -2.77 -8.50 -2.79
C LEU A 48 -1.90 -7.56 -1.97
N PHE A 49 -0.58 -7.73 -2.05
CA PHE A 49 0.37 -6.89 -1.33
C PHE A 49 0.29 -5.42 -1.76
N TRP A 50 0.16 -5.16 -3.06
CA TRP A 50 -0.01 -3.81 -3.59
C TRP A 50 -1.27 -3.12 -3.08
N ARG A 51 -2.37 -3.89 -2.96
CA ARG A 51 -3.62 -3.37 -2.40
C ARG A 51 -3.43 -2.93 -0.94
N VAL A 52 -2.76 -3.74 -0.12
CA VAL A 52 -2.44 -3.39 1.27
C VAL A 52 -1.54 -2.15 1.32
N LEU A 53 -0.50 -2.08 0.48
CA LEU A 53 0.38 -0.91 0.41
C LEU A 53 -0.35 0.38 -0.01
N CYS A 54 -1.38 0.30 -0.84
CA CYS A 54 -2.19 1.47 -1.21
C CYS A 54 -3.14 1.91 -0.09
N GLU A 55 -3.65 0.97 0.72
CA GLU A 55 -4.56 1.27 1.84
C GLU A 55 -3.81 1.84 3.05
N MET A 56 -2.58 1.39 3.34
CA MET A 56 -1.74 1.87 4.44
C MET A 56 -1.59 3.40 4.54
N PRO A 57 -1.18 4.14 3.48
CA PRO A 57 -1.05 5.59 3.55
C PRO A 57 -2.40 6.27 3.77
N MET A 58 -3.50 5.72 3.24
CA MET A 58 -4.83 6.28 3.46
C MET A 58 -5.23 6.20 4.94
N VAL A 59 -4.92 5.08 5.59
CA VAL A 59 -5.13 4.91 7.04
C VAL A 59 -4.21 5.85 7.84
N LEU A 60 -2.95 5.98 7.43
CA LEU A 60 -1.97 6.86 8.09
C LEU A 60 -2.37 8.34 8.00
N PHE A 61 -2.88 8.79 6.86
CA PHE A 61 -3.38 10.16 6.71
C PHE A 61 -4.59 10.41 7.61
N ARG A 62 -5.56 9.48 7.65
CA ARG A 62 -6.74 9.60 8.53
C ARG A 62 -6.36 9.62 10.01
N SER A 63 -5.39 8.81 10.43
CA SER A 63 -4.94 8.84 11.83
C SER A 63 -4.25 10.15 12.16
N TYR A 64 -3.46 10.70 11.24
CA TYR A 64 -2.83 12.02 11.43
C TYR A 64 -3.86 13.14 11.57
N GLU A 65 -4.89 13.17 10.72
CA GLU A 65 -6.01 14.13 10.83
C GLU A 65 -6.73 13.99 12.18
N ALA A 66 -7.04 12.76 12.60
CA ALA A 66 -7.68 12.52 13.88
C ALA A 66 -6.81 12.99 15.07
N LEU A 67 -5.50 12.77 15.02
CA LEU A 67 -4.58 13.29 16.04
C LEU A 67 -4.53 14.82 16.05
N ALA A 68 -4.59 15.47 14.89
CA ALA A 68 -4.61 16.92 14.78
C ALA A 68 -5.89 17.51 15.41
N GLU A 69 -7.05 16.91 15.14
CA GLU A 69 -8.32 17.31 15.76
C GLU A 69 -8.31 17.12 17.29
N ILE A 70 -7.80 15.99 17.78
CA ILE A 70 -7.68 15.74 19.23
C ILE A 70 -6.76 16.79 19.88
N ARG A 71 -5.65 17.13 19.23
CA ARG A 71 -4.73 18.17 19.71
C ARG A 71 -5.40 19.54 19.79
N GLU A 72 -6.17 19.92 18.77
CA GLU A 72 -6.92 21.18 18.80
C GLU A 72 -8.02 21.19 19.87
N ALA A 73 -8.74 20.08 20.04
CA ALA A 73 -9.76 19.95 21.08
C ALA A 73 -9.16 20.06 22.49
N LEU A 74 -8.01 19.41 22.74
CA LEU A 74 -7.27 19.54 24.00
C LEU A 74 -6.80 20.96 24.25
N LYS A 75 -6.31 21.66 23.21
CA LYS A 75 -5.89 23.07 23.34
C LYS A 75 -7.07 23.97 23.74
N LYS A 76 -8.23 23.81 23.10
CA LYS A 76 -9.46 24.55 23.44
C LYS A 76 -9.96 24.27 24.86
N LEU A 77 -9.84 23.02 25.32
CA LEU A 77 -10.18 22.65 26.70
C LEU A 77 -9.23 23.29 27.73
N GLY A 78 -7.93 23.36 27.42
CA GLY A 78 -6.94 24.04 28.26
C GLY A 78 -7.21 25.54 28.40
N GLU A 79 -7.61 26.21 27.33
CA GLU A 79 -7.98 27.64 27.36
C GLU A 79 -9.27 27.89 28.16
N LYS A 80 -10.24 26.95 28.12
CA LYS A 80 -11.50 27.07 28.86
C LYS A 80 -11.38 26.72 30.36
N GLY A 81 -10.32 26.00 30.74
CA GLY A 81 -10.03 25.59 32.11
C GLY A 81 -9.25 26.61 32.95
N SER A 82 -8.90 27.78 32.39
CA SER A 82 -8.33 28.89 33.15
C SER A 82 -9.38 30.00 33.34
N PRO A 83 -10.33 29.85 34.28
CA PRO A 83 -10.89 31.02 34.92
C PRO A 83 -9.76 31.62 35.75
N THR A 84 -9.36 32.82 35.37
CA THR A 84 -8.65 33.80 36.17
C THR A 84 -8.91 33.59 37.67
N LEU A 85 -7.88 33.11 38.37
CA LEU A 85 -7.66 33.40 39.78
C LEU A 85 -7.22 34.88 39.84
N GLU A 86 -8.19 35.79 39.72
CA GLU A 86 -8.05 37.18 40.18
C GLU A 86 -8.87 37.36 41.47
#